data_AF-A0A353TBP3-F1
#
_entry.id   AF-A0A353TBP3-F1
#
_cell.length_a   1.000
_cell.length_b   1.000
_cell.length_c   1.000
_cell.angle_alpha   90.00
_cell.angle_beta   90.00
_cell.angle_gamma   90.00
#
_symmetry.space_group_name_H-M   'P 1'
#
loop_
_entity.id
_entity.type
_entity.pdbx_description
1 polymer ?
#
loop_
_entity_poly.entity_id
_entity_poly.type
_entity_poly.pdbx_seq_one_letter_code
_entity_poly.pdbx_strand_id
1 'polypeptide(L)'
;MHHPENDPKYLGLNVNKGVVQPPSINPYLHLRKKQQRKEYSVKEFAEGILAGNITVLSQAVTLVESSKPEHQAMAQAIIEKCLPYSGNAIRVGITGVPGAGKSTSIDAFGMYLVEKGHKLAVLAIDPSSERTKGSILGDKTRM
;
A
#
# COMPACT_ATOMS: atom_id res chain seq x y z
N MET A 1 9.37 -43.17 20.21
CA MET A 1 8.11 -43.61 20.85
C MET A 1 7.64 -44.84 20.11
N HIS A 2 7.34 -45.94 20.81
CA HIS A 2 6.86 -47.16 20.19
C HIS A 2 5.38 -46.96 19.88
N HIS A 3 5.03 -46.82 18.59
CA HIS A 3 3.64 -46.64 18.17
C HIS A 3 2.94 -48.01 18.05
N PRO A 4 1.68 -48.13 18.50
CA PRO A 4 0.93 -49.40 18.52
C PRO A 4 0.63 -49.94 17.11
N GLU A 5 0.65 -49.08 16.09
CA GLU A 5 0.52 -49.45 14.67
C GLU A 5 1.70 -50.24 14.07
N ASN A 6 2.83 -50.38 14.76
CA ASN A 6 3.99 -51.17 14.31
C ASN A 6 4.04 -52.60 14.91
N ASP A 7 2.95 -53.06 15.53
CA ASP A 7 2.82 -54.44 16.04
C ASP A 7 2.66 -55.43 14.88
N PRO A 8 3.42 -56.54 14.83
CA PRO A 8 3.34 -57.55 13.77
C PRO A 8 1.96 -58.19 13.58
N LYS A 9 0.99 -57.97 14.48
CA LYS A 9 -0.42 -58.35 14.30
C LYS A 9 -1.16 -57.54 13.23
N TYR A 10 -0.67 -56.37 12.83
CA TYR A 10 -1.29 -55.50 11.82
C TYR A 10 -0.57 -55.59 10.46
N LEU A 11 -0.63 -56.77 9.82
CA LEU A 11 0.06 -57.09 8.55
C LEU A 11 -0.35 -56.23 7.33
N GLY A 12 -1.42 -55.44 7.43
CA GLY A 12 -1.99 -54.66 6.33
C GLY A 12 -1.59 -53.19 6.27
N LEU A 13 -0.82 -52.68 7.23
CA LEU A 13 -0.49 -51.25 7.30
C LEU A 13 1.02 -51.05 7.49
N ASN A 14 1.68 -50.52 6.47
CA ASN A 14 3.11 -50.23 6.50
C ASN A 14 3.30 -48.73 6.71
N VAL A 15 3.63 -48.32 7.94
CA VAL A 15 3.79 -46.90 8.28
C VAL A 15 5.20 -46.45 7.91
N ASN A 16 5.31 -45.70 6.82
CA ASN A 16 6.56 -45.05 6.45
C ASN A 16 6.98 -44.05 7.53
N LYS A 17 8.26 -44.07 7.91
CA LYS A 17 8.83 -43.07 8.83
C LYS A 17 8.54 -41.68 8.26
N GLY A 18 7.89 -40.83 9.07
CA GLY A 18 7.53 -39.47 8.68
C GLY A 18 8.75 -38.70 8.16
N VAL A 19 8.55 -37.91 7.12
CA VAL A 19 9.56 -36.99 6.61
C VAL A 19 9.79 -35.86 7.62
N VAL A 20 11.02 -35.36 7.71
CA VAL A 20 11.36 -34.24 8.58
C VAL A 20 10.51 -33.03 8.18
N GLN A 21 9.85 -32.40 9.15
CA GLN A 21 9.04 -31.21 8.87
C GLN A 21 9.90 -30.15 8.17
N PRO A 22 9.46 -29.63 7.01
CA PRO A 22 10.16 -28.55 6.37
C PRO A 22 10.12 -27.30 7.27
N PRO A 23 11.15 -26.44 7.20
CA PRO A 23 11.18 -25.21 7.99
C PRO A 23 9.98 -24.33 7.64
N SER A 24 9.36 -23.73 8.67
CA SER A 24 8.23 -22.80 8.54
C SER A 24 8.60 -21.47 7.87
N ILE A 25 9.90 -21.17 7.80
CA ILE A 25 10.46 -19.97 7.21
C ILE A 25 11.39 -20.41 6.09
N ASN A 26 11.34 -19.69 4.97
CA ASN A 26 12.22 -19.96 3.83
C ASN A 26 13.69 -19.98 4.28
N PRO A 27 14.37 -21.14 4.22
CA PRO A 27 15.73 -21.27 4.72
C PRO A 27 16.71 -20.44 3.91
N TYR A 28 16.38 -20.04 2.68
CA TYR A 28 17.24 -19.21 1.83
C TYR A 28 17.00 -17.70 2.02
N LEU A 29 16.20 -17.28 3.00
CA LEU A 29 15.89 -15.87 3.23
C LEU A 29 17.15 -15.03 3.51
N HIS A 30 18.17 -15.61 4.15
CA HIS A 30 19.45 -14.94 4.43
C HIS A 30 20.32 -14.75 3.18
N LEU A 31 20.07 -15.51 2.09
CA LEU A 31 20.78 -15.36 0.81
C LEU A 31 20.20 -14.22 -0.04
N ARG A 32 18.98 -13.76 0.25
CA ARG A 32 18.47 -12.55 -0.36
C ARG A 32 19.24 -11.37 0.21
N LYS A 33 20.14 -10.79 -0.59
CA LYS A 33 20.57 -9.40 -0.39
C LYS A 33 19.28 -8.58 -0.27
N LYS A 34 19.02 -8.00 0.90
CA LYS A 34 18.00 -6.94 1.02
C LYS A 34 18.40 -5.91 -0.03
N GLN A 35 17.61 -5.79 -1.09
CA GLN A 35 17.69 -4.60 -1.94
C GLN A 35 17.46 -3.44 -0.98
N GLN A 36 18.54 -2.70 -0.67
CA GLN A 36 18.43 -1.51 0.14
C GLN A 36 17.48 -0.60 -0.61
N ARG A 37 16.34 -0.29 0.01
CA ARG A 37 15.43 0.70 -0.55
C ARG A 37 16.23 1.99 -0.69
N LYS A 38 16.18 2.60 -1.88
CA LYS A 38 16.79 3.90 -2.10
C LYS A 38 16.16 4.88 -1.12
N GLU A 39 16.97 5.45 -0.24
CA GLU A 39 16.55 6.54 0.63
C GLU A 39 16.63 7.84 -0.15
N TYR A 40 15.49 8.53 -0.27
CA TYR A 40 15.42 9.80 -0.96
C TYR A 40 15.64 10.93 0.04
N SER A 41 16.49 11.89 -0.34
CA SER A 41 16.58 13.17 0.34
C SER A 41 15.34 14.02 0.07
N VAL A 42 15.10 15.04 0.91
CA VAL A 42 14.01 16.02 0.72
C VAL A 42 14.07 16.67 -0.66
N LYS A 43 15.28 16.92 -1.18
CA LYS A 43 15.48 17.50 -2.52
C LYS A 43 15.03 16.52 -3.61
N GLU A 44 15.45 15.26 -3.54
CA GLU A 44 15.05 14.24 -4.51
C GLU A 44 13.55 13.98 -4.49
N PHE A 45 12.92 14.02 -3.31
CA PHE A 45 11.46 13.97 -3.21
C PHE A 45 10.80 15.12 -3.96
N ALA A 46 11.21 16.36 -3.69
CA ALA A 46 10.63 17.54 -4.35
C ALA A 46 10.84 17.49 -5.87
N GLU A 47 12.05 17.19 -6.35
CA GLU A 47 12.36 17.08 -7.77
C GLU A 47 11.55 15.97 -8.44
N GLY A 48 11.44 14.80 -7.81
CA GLY A 48 10.64 13.69 -8.31
C GLY A 48 9.15 14.01 -8.40
N ILE A 49 8.60 14.70 -7.39
CA ILE A 49 7.20 15.14 -7.39
C ILE A 49 6.96 16.14 -8.52
N LEU A 50 7.83 17.14 -8.68
CA LEU A 50 7.71 18.16 -9.74
C LEU A 50 7.88 17.58 -11.14
N ALA A 51 8.69 16.54 -11.29
CA ALA A 51 8.83 15.77 -12.52
C ALA A 51 7.61 14.86 -12.82
N GLY A 52 6.64 14.78 -11.91
CA GLY A 52 5.44 13.94 -12.07
C GLY A 52 5.69 12.45 -11.80
N ASN A 53 6.73 12.10 -11.04
CA ASN A 53 7.00 10.71 -10.68
C ASN A 53 5.98 10.22 -9.63
N ILE A 54 5.02 9.41 -10.07
CA ILE A 54 3.93 8.88 -9.24
C ILE A 54 4.49 8.04 -8.08
N THR A 55 5.56 7.26 -8.29
CA THR A 55 6.14 6.42 -7.22
C THR A 55 6.73 7.27 -6.10
N VAL A 56 7.45 8.34 -6.44
CA VAL A 56 8.02 9.27 -5.46
C VAL A 56 6.90 10.01 -4.73
N LEU A 57 5.86 10.44 -5.45
CA LEU A 57 4.67 11.05 -4.86
C LEU A 57 3.99 10.12 -3.84
N SER A 58 3.75 8.85 -4.19
CA SER A 58 3.12 7.88 -3.27
C SER A 58 3.95 7.65 -2.00
N GLN A 59 5.28 7.61 -2.12
CA GLN A 59 6.17 7.49 -0.97
C GLN A 59 6.13 8.75 -0.10
N ALA A 60 6.10 9.94 -0.70
CA ALA A 60 5.94 11.19 0.04
C ALA A 60 4.59 11.26 0.77
N VAL A 61 3.49 10.86 0.13
CA VAL A 61 2.17 10.76 0.79
C VAL A 61 2.22 9.80 1.98
N THR A 62 2.89 8.65 1.83
CA THR A 62 3.08 7.71 2.95
C THR A 62 3.86 8.33 4.12
N LEU A 63 4.85 9.19 3.84
CA LEU A 63 5.56 9.93 4.89
C LEU A 63 4.65 10.95 5.58
N VAL A 64 3.80 11.64 4.82
CA VAL A 64 2.82 12.61 5.34
C VAL A 64 1.78 11.94 6.23
N GLU A 65 1.31 10.75 5.86
CA GLU A 65 0.32 9.99 6.63
C GLU A 65 0.91 9.24 7.84
N SER A 66 2.23 9.19 7.96
CA SER A 66 2.91 8.44 9.02
C SER A 66 2.80 9.15 10.38
N SER A 67 2.54 8.36 11.44
CA SER A 67 2.54 8.83 12.83
C SER A 67 3.92 8.95 13.48
N LYS A 68 4.99 8.48 12.82
CA LYS A 68 6.36 8.57 13.36
C LYS A 68 6.90 10.01 13.31
N PRO A 69 7.44 10.56 14.42
CA PRO A 69 7.97 11.94 14.45
C PRO A 69 9.07 12.21 13.41
N GLU A 70 9.97 11.25 13.18
CA GLU A 70 11.05 11.37 12.18
C GLU A 70 10.50 11.58 10.76
N HIS A 71 9.39 10.89 10.43
CA HIS A 71 8.75 11.03 9.13
C HIS A 71 8.03 12.38 9.00
N GLN A 72 7.44 12.89 10.10
CA GLN A 72 6.74 14.17 10.11
C GLN A 72 7.67 15.34 9.79
N ALA A 73 8.88 15.36 10.38
CA ALA A 73 9.86 16.40 10.09
C ALA A 73 10.27 16.41 8.61
N MET A 74 10.51 15.21 8.03
CA MET A 74 10.83 15.09 6.61
C MET A 74 9.65 15.49 5.72
N ALA A 75 8.43 15.06 6.05
CA ALA A 75 7.21 15.37 5.32
C ALA A 75 6.95 16.88 5.26
N GLN A 76 7.10 17.57 6.40
CA GLN A 76 6.96 19.02 6.48
C GLN A 76 7.94 19.73 5.53
N ALA A 77 9.21 19.32 5.55
CA ALA A 77 10.23 19.90 4.66
C ALA A 77 9.95 19.63 3.17
N ILE A 78 9.37 18.48 2.83
CA ILE A 78 8.93 18.17 1.46
C ILE A 78 7.78 19.09 1.05
N ILE A 79 6.77 19.24 1.92
CA ILE A 79 5.61 20.11 1.68
C ILE A 79 6.07 21.54 1.44
N GLU A 80 6.93 22.08 2.31
CA GLU A 80 7.47 23.45 2.20
C GLU A 80 8.15 23.70 0.85
N LYS A 81 8.93 22.74 0.34
CA LYS A 81 9.54 22.85 -0.99
C LYS A 81 8.54 22.77 -2.14
N CYS A 82 7.42 22.06 -1.95
CA CYS A 82 6.39 21.91 -2.98
C CYS A 82 5.37 23.05 -2.97
N LEU A 83 5.21 23.79 -1.85
CA LEU A 83 4.23 24.86 -1.69
C LEU A 83 4.26 25.92 -2.82
N PRO A 84 5.42 26.41 -3.30
CA PRO A 84 5.47 27.39 -4.39
C PRO A 84 4.86 26.91 -5.72
N TYR A 85 4.75 25.60 -5.91
CA TYR A 85 4.20 24.97 -7.12
C TYR A 85 2.76 24.48 -6.93
N SER A 86 2.18 24.71 -5.75
CA SER A 86 0.81 24.31 -5.40
C SER A 86 -0.21 25.38 -5.80
N GLY A 87 -1.51 25.04 -5.72
CA GLY A 87 -2.61 25.99 -5.97
C GLY A 87 -3.10 26.05 -7.42
N ASN A 88 -2.33 25.53 -8.38
CA ASN A 88 -2.71 25.46 -9.79
C ASN A 88 -3.61 24.25 -10.12
N ALA A 89 -4.65 24.01 -9.31
CA ALA A 89 -5.59 22.92 -9.50
C ALA A 89 -7.00 23.29 -9.02
N ILE A 90 -8.02 22.81 -9.72
CA ILE A 90 -9.42 22.92 -9.30
C ILE A 90 -9.70 21.86 -8.23
N ARG A 91 -10.25 22.26 -7.08
CA ARG A 91 -10.59 21.37 -5.97
C ARG A 91 -12.10 21.25 -5.83
N VAL A 92 -12.64 20.06 -6.04
CA VAL A 92 -14.08 19.78 -5.99
C VAL A 92 -14.37 18.79 -4.88
N GLY A 93 -15.27 19.15 -3.96
CA GLY A 93 -15.77 18.25 -2.92
C GLY A 93 -17.01 17.51 -3.43
N ILE A 94 -17.02 16.17 -3.31
CA ILE A 94 -18.17 15.34 -3.68
C ILE A 94 -18.64 14.60 -2.43
N THR A 95 -19.93 14.73 -2.12
CA THR A 95 -20.57 14.09 -0.97
C THR A 95 -21.90 13.44 -1.39
N GLY A 96 -22.49 12.65 -0.51
CA GLY A 96 -23.77 11.98 -0.72
C GLY A 96 -23.91 10.72 0.13
N VAL A 97 -25.15 10.28 0.32
CA VAL A 97 -25.46 9.11 1.14
C VAL A 97 -24.83 7.81 0.57
N PRO A 98 -24.61 6.77 1.40
CA PRO A 98 -24.22 5.44 0.89
C PRO A 98 -25.20 4.97 -0.20
N GLY A 99 -24.69 4.40 -1.29
CA GLY A 99 -25.52 3.94 -2.41
C GLY A 99 -25.96 5.01 -3.41
N ALA A 100 -25.68 6.31 -3.19
CA ALA A 100 -26.05 7.39 -4.11
C ALA A 100 -25.32 7.40 -5.47
N GLY A 101 -24.57 6.34 -5.82
CA GLY A 101 -23.83 6.28 -7.08
C GLY A 101 -22.55 7.12 -7.14
N LYS A 102 -22.06 7.67 -6.01
CA LYS A 102 -20.88 8.55 -5.99
C LYS A 102 -19.66 8.00 -6.74
N SER A 103 -19.30 6.73 -6.49
CA SER A 103 -18.13 6.10 -7.14
C SER A 103 -18.31 6.04 -8.66
N THR A 104 -19.50 5.64 -9.12
CA THR A 104 -19.85 5.60 -10.56
C THR A 104 -19.78 6.99 -11.19
N SER A 105 -20.28 8.02 -10.50
CA SER A 105 -20.22 9.40 -10.99
C SER A 105 -18.78 9.93 -11.03
N ILE A 106 -17.97 9.64 -10.00
CA ILE A 106 -16.56 10.04 -9.95
C ILE A 106 -15.77 9.38 -11.08
N ASP A 107 -16.00 8.10 -11.33
CA ASP A 107 -15.34 7.34 -12.40
C ASP A 107 -15.68 7.92 -13.79
N ALA A 108 -16.98 8.05 -14.11
CA ALA A 108 -17.42 8.59 -15.38
C ALA A 108 -16.94 10.04 -15.61
N PHE A 109 -17.03 10.89 -14.58
CA PHE A 109 -16.55 12.28 -14.66
C PHE A 109 -15.02 12.33 -14.78
N GLY A 110 -14.32 11.44 -14.07
CA GLY A 110 -12.87 11.36 -14.10
C GLY A 110 -12.33 10.96 -15.47
N MET A 111 -12.93 9.93 -16.08
CA MET A 111 -12.59 9.49 -17.43
C MET A 111 -12.78 10.60 -18.45
N TYR A 112 -13.89 11.32 -18.39
CA TYR A 112 -14.13 12.50 -19.24
C TYR A 112 -13.05 13.59 -19.09
N LEU A 113 -12.57 13.85 -17.86
CA LEU A 113 -11.49 14.82 -17.64
C LEU A 113 -10.15 14.33 -18.21
N VAL A 114 -9.84 13.05 -18.03
CA VAL A 114 -8.61 12.44 -18.57
C VAL A 114 -8.62 12.44 -20.10
N GLU A 115 -9.75 12.13 -20.73
CA GLU A 115 -9.94 12.22 -22.20
C GLU A 115 -9.70 13.62 -22.74
N LYS A 116 -9.98 14.65 -21.94
CA LYS A 116 -9.68 16.06 -22.27
C LYS A 116 -8.23 16.48 -21.99
N GLY A 117 -7.37 15.54 -21.57
CA GLY A 117 -5.96 15.79 -21.28
C GLY A 117 -5.69 16.37 -19.90
N HIS A 118 -6.67 16.39 -18.99
CA HIS A 118 -6.45 16.81 -17.61
C HIS A 118 -5.81 15.69 -16.78
N LYS A 119 -5.02 16.07 -15.77
CA LYS A 119 -4.53 15.17 -14.74
C LYS A 119 -5.51 15.19 -13.56
N LEU A 120 -5.96 14.02 -13.12
CA LEU A 120 -6.93 13.86 -12.04
C LEU A 120 -6.28 13.18 -10.83
N ALA A 121 -6.65 13.63 -9.63
CA ALA A 121 -6.40 12.92 -8.38
C ALA A 121 -7.71 12.83 -7.59
N VAL A 122 -7.98 11.68 -6.98
CA VAL A 122 -9.15 11.43 -6.13
C VAL A 122 -8.64 11.13 -4.73
N LEU A 123 -9.02 11.98 -3.76
CA LEU A 123 -8.72 11.77 -2.35
C LEU A 123 -10.01 11.40 -1.62
N ALA A 124 -10.03 10.22 -1.00
CA ALA A 124 -11.14 9.77 -0.19
C ALA A 124 -10.92 10.17 1.27
N ILE A 125 -11.92 10.79 1.88
CA ILE A 125 -11.96 11.08 3.32
C ILE A 125 -13.01 10.18 3.93
N ASP A 126 -12.59 9.20 4.72
CA ASP A 126 -13.50 8.30 5.44
C ASP A 126 -13.34 8.49 6.96
N PRO A 127 -14.35 9.04 7.66
CA PRO A 127 -14.30 9.21 9.11
C PRO A 127 -14.23 7.86 9.86
N SER A 128 -14.56 6.73 9.24
CA SER A 128 -14.42 5.40 9.85
C SER A 128 -12.96 4.96 10.02
N SER A 129 -12.03 5.62 9.32
CA SER A 129 -10.59 5.28 9.27
C SER A 129 -9.88 5.36 10.62
N GLU A 130 -10.36 6.16 11.58
CA GLU A 130 -9.82 6.19 12.95
C GLU A 130 -9.91 4.83 13.65
N ARG A 131 -10.91 4.01 13.30
CA ARG A 131 -11.10 2.67 13.88
C ARG A 131 -10.30 1.59 13.16
N THR A 132 -10.09 1.72 11.85
CA THR A 132 -9.46 0.69 11.01
C THR A 132 -7.97 0.95 10.74
N LYS A 133 -7.46 2.14 11.10
CA LYS A 133 -6.09 2.62 10.80
C LYS A 133 -5.79 2.80 9.31
N GLY A 134 -6.84 2.97 8.48
CA GLY A 134 -6.74 3.16 7.04
C GLY A 134 -6.63 1.85 6.24
N SER A 135 -6.40 1.96 4.92
CA SER A 135 -6.23 0.82 4.02
C SER A 135 -4.92 0.93 3.23
N ILE A 136 -4.13 -0.15 3.20
CA ILE A 136 -2.87 -0.22 2.44
C ILE A 136 -3.14 -0.30 0.92
N LEU A 137 -4.25 -0.95 0.53
CA LEU A 137 -4.59 -1.21 -0.88
C LEU A 137 -5.78 -0.39 -1.37
N GLY A 138 -6.32 0.51 -0.55
CA GLY A 138 -7.61 1.14 -0.79
C GLY A 138 -8.75 0.12 -0.80
N ASP A 139 -9.81 0.42 -1.53
CA ASP A 139 -10.91 -0.51 -1.82
C ASP A 139 -10.74 -1.08 -3.24
N LYS A 140 -10.10 -2.25 -3.33
CA LYS A 140 -9.88 -2.98 -4.59
C LYS A 140 -11.17 -3.51 -5.25
N THR A 141 -12.31 -3.47 -4.57
CA THR A 141 -13.56 -4.04 -5.08
C THR A 141 -14.48 -3.03 -5.76
N ARG A 142 -14.09 -1.75 -5.81
CA ARG A 142 -14.96 -0.65 -6.27
C ARG A 142 -14.29 0.38 -7.19
N MET A 143 -13.06 0.14 -7.64
CA MET A 143 -12.43 0.87 -8.76
C MET A 143 -12.52 0.04 -10.03
#